data_AF-A0A0A2LRE3-F1
#
_entry.id   AF-A0A0A2LRE3-F1
#
_cell.length_a   1.000
_cell.length_b   1.000
_cell.length_c   1.000
_cell.angle_alpha   90.00
_cell.angle_beta   90.00
_cell.angle_gamma   90.00
#
_symmetry.space_group_name_H-M   'P 1'
#
loop_
_entity.id
_entity.type
_entity.pdbx_description
1 polymer ?
#
loop_
_entity_poly.entity_id
_entity_poly.type
_entity_poly.pdbx_seq_one_letter_code
_entity_poly.pdbx_strand_id
1 'polypeptide(L)'
;MDTFKIYEYTEKASGLFGFLRRKGYKSLLGEIVFHNDKVVIAGKGILLAELQQIRIPVCNDYYGRNDRGSITQGDNNVIELLLANGNEETYYFALSERYEIRSIKEQLIAYYKAGRFDFDNLTLVLGLEDYNAVLNFKRSLTDNNLT
;
A
#
# COMPACT_ATOMS: atom_id res chain seq x y z
N MET A 1 6.03 8.35 -13.10
CA MET A 1 6.41 8.23 -11.68
C MET A 1 5.13 8.42 -10.92
N ASP A 2 4.55 7.31 -10.50
CA ASP A 2 3.19 7.27 -9.98
C ASP A 2 3.20 7.65 -8.50
N THR A 3 2.22 8.47 -8.12
CA THR A 3 2.11 9.08 -6.81
C THR A 3 0.69 8.88 -6.30
N PHE A 4 0.55 8.47 -5.04
CA PHE A 4 -0.74 8.19 -4.44
C PHE A 4 -1.00 9.15 -3.28
N LYS A 5 -2.19 9.71 -3.20
CA LYS A 5 -2.57 10.54 -2.04
C LYS A 5 -2.68 9.66 -0.82
N ILE A 6 -2.11 10.11 0.30
CA ILE A 6 -2.20 9.43 1.59
C ILE A 6 -2.97 10.22 2.62
N TYR A 7 -3.58 9.48 3.53
CA TYR A 7 -4.45 9.99 4.56
C TYR A 7 -4.07 9.40 5.92
N GLU A 8 -4.17 10.24 6.95
CA GLU A 8 -4.13 9.81 8.33
C GLU A 8 -5.56 9.54 8.81
N TYR A 9 -5.77 8.43 9.51
CA TYR A 9 -7.05 8.12 10.14
C TYR A 9 -7.05 8.59 11.58
N THR A 10 -7.99 9.47 11.93
CA THR A 10 -8.21 9.91 13.31
C THR A 10 -9.61 9.50 13.75
N GLU A 11 -9.70 8.80 14.89
CA GLU A 11 -10.99 8.62 15.57
C GLU A 11 -11.31 9.88 16.38
N LYS A 12 -12.39 10.57 16.03
CA LYS A 12 -12.97 11.60 16.89
C LYS A 12 -14.18 11.04 17.62
N ALA A 13 -14.12 11.08 18.95
CA ALA A 13 -15.30 10.83 19.77
C ALA A 13 -16.30 11.97 19.57
N SER A 14 -17.52 11.65 19.11
CA SER A 14 -18.62 12.61 19.04
C SER A 14 -19.72 12.19 20.02
N GLY A 15 -19.88 12.94 21.12
CA GLY A 15 -21.05 12.87 22.00
C GLY A 15 -20.75 12.85 23.50
N LEU A 16 -21.45 13.70 24.27
CA LEU A 16 -21.35 13.83 25.73
C LEU A 16 -22.18 12.78 26.52
N PHE A 17 -22.87 11.83 25.87
CA PHE A 17 -23.68 10.83 26.57
C PHE A 17 -23.70 9.47 25.88
N GLY A 18 -23.26 8.43 26.61
CA GLY A 18 -23.75 7.04 26.61
C GLY A 18 -23.70 6.15 25.36
N PHE A 19 -23.71 6.69 24.14
CA PHE A 19 -23.77 5.92 22.90
C PHE A 19 -22.80 6.51 21.87
N LEU A 20 -21.50 6.32 22.11
CA LEU A 20 -20.43 6.78 21.23
C LEU A 20 -20.44 5.98 19.91
N ARG A 21 -21.10 6.50 18.87
CA ARG A 21 -20.73 6.14 17.49
C ARG A 21 -19.43 6.88 17.19
N ARG A 22 -18.30 6.16 17.14
CA ARG A 22 -17.03 6.71 16.67
C ARG A 22 -17.14 6.90 15.16
N LYS A 23 -17.09 8.15 14.70
CA LYS A 23 -17.01 8.44 13.26
C LYS A 23 -15.54 8.65 12.92
N GLY A 24 -14.96 7.70 12.21
CA GLY A 24 -13.62 7.83 11.65
C GLY A 24 -13.57 8.99 10.66
N TYR A 25 -12.54 9.81 10.77
CA TYR A 25 -12.24 10.88 9.81
C TYR A 25 -10.87 10.63 9.18
N LYS A 26 -10.77 10.84 7.87
CA LYS A 26 -9.51 10.83 7.14
C LYS A 26 -9.13 12.26 6.78
N SER A 27 -7.95 12.69 7.21
CA SER A 27 -7.35 13.94 6.75
C SER A 27 -6.27 13.64 5.73
N LEU A 28 -6.24 14.42 4.64
CA LEU A 28 -5.14 14.38 3.68
C LEU A 28 -3.83 14.69 4.42
N LEU A 29 -2.90 13.74 4.38
CA LEU A 29 -1.59 13.87 5.01
C LEU A 29 -0.52 14.29 4.01
N GLY A 30 -0.66 13.88 2.75
CA GLY A 30 0.27 14.18 1.68
C GLY A 30 0.22 13.12 0.60
N GLU A 31 1.39 12.69 0.15
CA GLU A 31 1.55 11.72 -0.94
C GLU A 31 2.54 10.62 -0.55
N ILE A 32 2.36 9.44 -1.13
CA ILE A 32 3.34 8.36 -1.16
C ILE A 32 3.90 8.21 -2.58
N VAL A 33 5.21 8.09 -2.66
CA VAL A 33 5.95 7.91 -3.90
C VAL A 33 6.97 6.79 -3.75
N PHE A 34 6.98 5.89 -4.73
CA PHE A 34 7.81 4.70 -4.72
C PHE A 34 9.03 4.90 -5.61
N HIS A 35 10.23 4.68 -5.07
CA HIS A 35 11.49 4.62 -5.81
C HIS A 35 12.10 3.23 -5.66
N ASN A 36 13.16 2.91 -6.39
CA ASN A 36 13.76 1.57 -6.27
C ASN A 36 14.56 1.37 -4.96
N ASP A 37 15.01 2.45 -4.33
CA ASP A 37 15.92 2.47 -3.18
C ASP A 37 15.31 3.09 -1.91
N LYS A 38 14.12 3.68 -2.02
CA LYS A 38 13.42 4.37 -0.94
C LYS A 38 11.93 4.51 -1.21
N VAL A 39 11.18 4.80 -0.15
CA VAL A 39 9.81 5.30 -0.24
C VAL A 39 9.78 6.74 0.27
N VAL A 40 9.00 7.62 -0.36
CA VAL A 40 8.76 8.98 0.14
C VAL A 40 7.33 9.05 0.62
N ILE A 41 7.13 9.41 1.89
CA ILE A 41 5.82 9.53 2.54
C ILE A 41 5.68 10.93 3.11
N ALA A 42 4.66 11.66 2.68
CA ALA A 42 4.41 13.04 3.12
C ALA A 42 5.68 13.94 3.03
N GLY A 43 6.47 13.74 1.98
CA GLY A 43 7.75 14.45 1.76
C GLY A 43 8.95 13.91 2.56
N LYS A 44 8.76 12.99 3.51
CA LYS A 44 9.84 12.30 4.24
C LYS A 44 10.33 11.10 3.42
N GLY A 45 11.59 11.12 3.01
CA GLY A 45 12.24 9.97 2.39
C GLY A 45 12.68 8.95 3.45
N ILE A 46 12.35 7.67 3.23
CA ILE A 46 12.74 6.53 4.06
C ILE A 46 13.48 5.55 3.16
N LEU A 47 14.76 5.35 3.40
CA LEU A 47 15.58 4.41 2.62
C LEU A 47 15.15 2.96 2.91
N LEU A 48 15.31 2.07 1.94
CA LEU A 48 15.06 0.63 2.16
C LEU A 48 15.95 0.01 3.23
N ALA A 49 17.10 0.61 3.52
CA ALA A 49 17.98 0.19 4.62
C ALA A 49 17.37 0.47 6.00
N GLU A 50 16.51 1.50 6.10
CA GLU A 50 15.83 1.91 7.33
C GLU A 50 14.50 1.15 7.55
N LEU A 51 14.06 0.41 6.53
CA LEU A 51 12.85 -0.41 6.57
C LEU A 51 13.20 -1.84 6.95
N GLN A 52 12.47 -2.38 7.92
CA GLN A 52 12.44 -3.81 8.18
C GLN A 52 11.46 -4.49 7.21
N GLN A 53 10.28 -3.92 7.02
CA GLN A 53 9.23 -4.49 6.16
C GLN A 53 8.28 -3.42 5.62
N ILE A 54 7.76 -3.63 4.42
CA ILE A 54 6.66 -2.89 3.80
C ILE A 54 5.54 -3.89 3.50
N ARG A 55 4.30 -3.54 3.83
CA ARG A 55 3.12 -4.36 3.53
C ARG A 55 1.99 -3.50 2.98
N ILE A 56 1.25 -4.02 2.01
CA ILE A 56 0.04 -3.42 1.46
C ILE A 56 -1.09 -4.45 1.62
N PRO A 57 -1.68 -4.57 2.81
CA PRO A 57 -2.69 -5.61 3.08
C PRO A 57 -4.02 -5.37 2.35
N VAL A 58 -4.31 -4.12 1.96
CA VAL A 58 -5.56 -3.74 1.27
C VAL A 58 -5.24 -2.79 0.13
N CYS A 59 -5.58 -3.16 -1.10
CA CYS A 59 -5.32 -2.34 -2.31
C CYS A 59 -6.38 -2.51 -3.41
N ASN A 60 -7.63 -2.76 -3.03
CA ASN A 60 -8.72 -3.01 -3.96
C ASN A 60 -9.79 -1.89 -3.97
N ASP A 61 -9.68 -0.90 -3.11
CA ASP A 61 -10.60 0.23 -3.06
C ASP A 61 -10.16 1.30 -4.08
N TYR A 62 -11.02 1.65 -5.03
CA TYR A 62 -10.68 2.66 -6.05
C TYR A 62 -11.89 3.53 -6.34
N TYR A 63 -11.64 4.77 -6.77
CA TYR A 63 -12.67 5.75 -7.01
C TYR A 63 -13.76 5.21 -7.96
N GLY A 64 -15.03 5.40 -7.59
CA GLY A 64 -16.15 4.95 -8.42
C GLY A 64 -16.50 3.47 -8.27
N ARG A 65 -15.73 2.67 -7.52
CA ARG A 65 -16.12 1.28 -7.20
C ARG A 65 -17.45 1.30 -6.45
N ASN A 66 -18.40 0.51 -6.93
CA ASN A 66 -19.75 0.44 -6.39
C ASN A 66 -20.06 -1.00 -5.95
N ASP A 67 -19.58 -1.32 -4.76
CA ASP A 67 -19.96 -2.56 -4.10
C ASP A 67 -21.19 -2.28 -3.25
N ARG A 68 -22.28 -3.01 -3.50
CA ARG A 68 -23.49 -3.01 -2.64
C ARG A 68 -24.24 -1.66 -2.56
N GLY A 69 -24.12 -0.82 -3.59
CA GLY A 69 -24.92 0.42 -3.72
C GLY A 69 -24.27 1.66 -3.10
N SER A 70 -23.05 1.56 -2.57
CA SER A 70 -22.26 2.70 -2.12
C SER A 70 -21.06 2.92 -3.02
N ILE A 71 -20.95 4.12 -3.60
CA ILE A 71 -19.78 4.55 -4.36
C ILE A 71 -18.69 4.96 -3.38
N THR A 72 -17.56 4.26 -3.42
CA THR A 72 -16.38 4.58 -2.62
C THR A 72 -15.58 5.76 -3.20
N GLN A 73 -14.86 6.45 -2.33
CA GLN A 73 -13.86 7.46 -2.71
C GLN A 73 -12.51 6.83 -3.09
N GLY A 74 -12.35 5.53 -2.90
CA GLY A 74 -11.14 4.79 -3.26
C GLY A 74 -9.99 4.99 -2.27
N ASP A 75 -10.25 5.51 -1.07
CA ASP A 75 -9.24 5.92 -0.08
C ASP A 75 -9.08 4.93 1.10
N ASN A 76 -9.67 3.73 1.04
CA ASN A 76 -9.59 2.69 2.08
C ASN A 76 -8.47 1.67 1.87
N ASN A 77 -7.55 1.92 0.94
CA ASN A 77 -6.36 1.09 0.79
C ASN A 77 -5.37 1.39 1.92
N VAL A 78 -4.54 0.42 2.27
CA VAL A 78 -3.66 0.48 3.44
C VAL A 78 -2.25 0.08 3.06
N ILE A 79 -1.27 0.88 3.49
CA ILE A 79 0.15 0.52 3.51
C ILE A 79 0.67 0.62 4.94
N GLU A 80 1.48 -0.37 5.32
CA GLU A 80 2.13 -0.49 6.62
C GLU A 80 3.65 -0.52 6.40
N LEU A 81 4.37 0.28 7.17
CA LEU A 81 5.82 0.27 7.24
C LEU A 81 6.25 -0.18 8.63
N LEU A 82 7.09 -1.21 8.70
CA LEU A 82 7.84 -1.54 9.90
C LEU A 82 9.27 -1.03 9.72
N LEU A 83 9.66 -0.06 10.54
CA LEU A 83 11.00 0.52 10.53
C LEU A 83 11.98 -0.37 11.30
N ALA A 84 13.28 -0.26 10.97
CA ALA A 84 14.34 -1.05 11.61
C ALA A 84 14.48 -0.80 13.13
N ASN A 85 13.95 0.32 13.63
CA ASN A 85 13.89 0.63 15.06
C ASN A 85 12.66 0.01 15.76
N GLY A 86 11.83 -0.76 15.04
CA GLY A 86 10.62 -1.40 15.54
C GLY A 86 9.37 -0.52 15.51
N ASN A 87 9.45 0.73 15.03
CA ASN A 87 8.27 1.58 14.88
C ASN A 87 7.43 1.13 13.69
N GLU A 88 6.11 1.12 13.88
CA GLU A 88 5.13 0.85 12.84
C GLU A 88 4.44 2.15 12.42
N GLU A 89 4.40 2.41 11.11
CA GLU A 89 3.69 3.53 10.51
C GLU A 89 2.63 2.98 9.53
N THR A 90 1.37 3.36 9.71
CA THR A 90 0.25 2.94 8.85
C THR A 90 -0.37 4.13 8.15
N TYR A 91 -0.58 4.01 6.83
CA TYR A 91 -1.18 5.05 6.01
C TYR A 91 -2.30 4.49 5.16
N TYR A 92 -3.35 5.30 5.00
CA TYR A 92 -4.39 5.03 4.01
C TYR A 92 -4.01 5.71 2.70
N PHE A 93 -4.31 5.10 1.55
CA PHE A 93 -4.02 5.72 0.26
C PHE A 93 -5.17 5.60 -0.74
N ALA A 94 -5.26 6.58 -1.63
CA ALA A 94 -6.28 6.62 -2.68
C ALA A 94 -5.80 5.94 -3.97
N LEU A 95 -6.71 5.19 -4.60
CA LEU A 95 -6.59 4.74 -5.98
C LEU A 95 -7.68 5.38 -6.83
N SER A 96 -7.30 5.94 -7.97
CA SER A 96 -8.17 6.48 -9.00
C SER A 96 -8.77 5.39 -9.87
N GLU A 97 -8.02 4.30 -10.08
CA GLU A 97 -8.42 3.18 -10.95
C GLU A 97 -8.10 1.82 -10.33
N ARG A 98 -8.86 0.80 -10.73
CA ARG A 98 -8.78 -0.57 -10.17
C ARG A 98 -7.38 -1.17 -10.14
N TYR A 99 -6.55 -0.85 -11.12
CA TYR A 99 -5.22 -1.45 -11.31
C TYR A 99 -4.09 -0.44 -11.23
N GLU A 100 -4.36 0.78 -10.77
CA GLU A 100 -3.37 1.86 -10.70
C GLU A 100 -2.15 1.47 -9.85
N ILE A 101 -2.34 0.70 -8.77
CA ILE A 101 -1.24 0.21 -7.92
C ILE A 101 -0.25 -0.71 -8.66
N ARG A 102 -0.63 -1.27 -9.81
CA ARG A 102 0.28 -2.11 -10.63
C ARG A 102 1.30 -1.27 -11.40
N SER A 103 1.10 0.03 -11.51
CA SER A 103 2.05 0.96 -12.14
C SER A 103 3.42 0.95 -11.45
N ILE A 104 3.45 0.72 -10.13
CA ILE A 104 4.68 0.64 -9.33
C ILE A 104 5.28 -0.78 -9.23
N LYS A 105 4.93 -1.68 -10.16
CA LYS A 105 5.37 -3.09 -10.13
C LYS A 105 6.89 -3.23 -10.01
N GLU A 106 7.65 -2.42 -10.73
CA GLU A 106 9.11 -2.49 -10.73
C GLU A 106 9.70 -2.18 -9.34
N GLN A 107 9.15 -1.16 -8.68
CA GLN A 107 9.57 -0.77 -7.33
C GLN A 107 9.22 -1.87 -6.31
N LEU A 108 8.03 -2.45 -6.41
CA LEU A 108 7.64 -3.55 -5.52
C LEU A 108 8.53 -4.79 -5.71
N ILE A 109 8.96 -5.08 -6.94
CA ILE A 109 9.95 -6.13 -7.22
C ILE A 109 11.31 -5.78 -6.61
N ALA A 110 11.76 -4.53 -6.72
CA ALA A 110 13.01 -4.09 -6.11
C ALA A 110 12.98 -4.27 -4.58
N TYR A 111 11.85 -3.94 -3.95
CA TYR A 111 11.66 -4.10 -2.51
C TYR A 111 11.64 -5.57 -2.09
N TYR A 112 11.01 -6.44 -2.87
CA TYR A 112 11.06 -7.88 -2.67
C TYR A 112 12.49 -8.41 -2.77
N LYS A 113 13.25 -8.01 -3.80
CA LYS A 113 14.66 -8.41 -3.97
C LYS A 113 15.54 -7.90 -2.83
N ALA A 114 15.23 -6.74 -2.26
CA ALA A 114 15.90 -6.20 -1.07
C ALA A 114 15.46 -6.86 0.24
N GLY A 115 14.53 -7.83 0.21
CA GLY A 115 14.00 -8.50 1.39
C GLY A 115 13.10 -7.61 2.26
N ARG A 116 12.53 -6.54 1.69
CA ARG A 116 11.66 -5.56 2.39
C ARG A 116 10.19 -5.75 2.09
N PHE A 117 9.83 -6.65 1.17
CA PHE A 117 8.46 -6.90 0.76
C PHE A 117 8.26 -8.41 0.59
N ASP A 118 7.18 -8.97 1.11
CA ASP A 118 6.95 -10.41 1.04
C ASP A 118 6.35 -10.83 -0.30
N PHE A 119 6.68 -12.05 -0.74
CA PHE A 119 6.18 -12.57 -2.02
C PHE A 119 4.65 -12.68 -2.06
N ASP A 120 4.01 -13.13 -0.98
CA ASP A 120 2.55 -13.27 -0.92
C ASP A 120 1.85 -11.91 -0.97
N ASN A 121 2.45 -10.88 -0.38
CA ASN A 121 1.91 -9.53 -0.50
C ASN A 121 2.14 -8.98 -1.91
N LEU A 122 3.27 -9.31 -2.55
CA LEU A 122 3.58 -8.88 -3.92
C LEU A 122 2.59 -9.48 -4.91
N THR A 123 2.29 -10.77 -4.82
CA THR A 123 1.31 -11.44 -5.68
C THR A 123 -0.09 -10.87 -5.47
N LEU A 124 -0.47 -10.57 -4.22
CA LEU A 124 -1.74 -9.92 -3.89
C LEU A 124 -1.86 -8.53 -4.55
N VAL A 125 -0.85 -7.67 -4.40
CA VAL A 125 -0.88 -6.31 -4.96
C VAL A 125 -0.88 -6.32 -6.49
N LEU A 126 -0.14 -7.25 -7.09
CA LEU A 126 -0.15 -7.45 -8.53
C LEU A 126 -1.43 -8.14 -9.04
N GLY A 127 -2.30 -8.61 -8.13
CA GLY A 127 -3.53 -9.34 -8.42
C GLY A 127 -3.29 -10.59 -9.25
N LEU A 128 -2.30 -11.38 -8.84
CA LEU A 128 -2.02 -12.70 -9.39
C LEU A 128 -2.87 -13.72 -8.64
N GLU A 129 -3.97 -14.17 -9.26
CA GLU A 129 -4.98 -15.02 -8.60
C GLU A 129 -4.82 -16.51 -8.94
N ASP A 130 -4.25 -16.86 -10.10
CA ASP A 130 -4.10 -18.25 -10.53
C ASP A 130 -2.69 -18.82 -10.26
N TYR A 131 -2.65 -20.12 -9.94
CA TYR A 131 -1.41 -20.83 -9.61
C TYR A 131 -0.34 -20.72 -10.71
N ASN A 132 -0.75 -20.78 -11.98
CA ASN A 132 0.19 -20.74 -13.09
C ASN A 132 0.80 -19.35 -13.24
N ALA A 133 0.01 -18.28 -13.09
CA ALA A 133 0.52 -16.90 -13.09
C ALA A 133 1.50 -16.67 -11.94
N VAL A 134 1.18 -17.14 -10.74
CA VAL A 134 2.09 -17.06 -9.58
C VAL A 134 3.39 -17.82 -9.86
N LEU A 135 3.32 -19.04 -10.38
CA LEU A 135 4.50 -19.85 -10.69
C LEU A 135 5.36 -19.21 -11.78
N ASN A 136 4.75 -18.73 -12.86
CA ASN A 136 5.45 -18.05 -13.94
C ASN A 136 6.10 -16.75 -13.46
N PHE A 137 5.43 -16.00 -12.60
CA PHE A 137 6.01 -14.81 -12.00
C PHE A 137 7.19 -15.13 -11.08
N LYS A 138 7.08 -16.17 -10.24
CA LYS A 138 8.19 -16.61 -9.39
C LYS A 138 9.43 -17.00 -10.21
N ARG A 139 9.24 -17.66 -11.36
CA ARG A 139 10.32 -18.00 -12.31
C ARG A 139 10.97 -16.74 -12.88
N SER A 140 10.18 -15.79 -13.36
CA SER A 140 10.71 -14.55 -13.94
C SER A 140 11.51 -13.71 -12.93
N LEU A 141 11.20 -13.78 -11.64
CA LEU A 141 12.02 -13.12 -10.60
C LEU A 141 13.41 -13.75 -10.44
N THR A 142 13.55 -15.04 -10.73
CA THR A 142 14.80 -15.81 -10.58
C THR A 142 15.71 -15.65 -11.80
N ASP A 143 15.12 -15.69 -12.99
CA ASP A 143 15.87 -15.58 -14.26
C ASP A 143 16.53 -14.21 -14.44
N ASN A 144 15.93 -13.15 -13.87
CA ASN A 144 16.49 -11.78 -13.85
C ASN A 144 17.66 -11.59 -12.85
N ASN A 145 18.17 -12.64 -12.22
CA ASN A 145 19.36 -12.59 -11.35
C ASN A 145 20.58 -13.29 -11.98
N LEU A 146 20.48 -13.73 -13.24
CA LEU A 146 21.55 -14.44 -13.99
C LEU A 146 22.25 -13.57 -15.06
N THR A 147 22.08 -12.25 -14.99
CA THR A 147 22.77 -11.25 -15.85
C THR A 147 23.39 -10.19 -14.98
#